data_AF-B0D053-F1
#
_entry.id   AF-B0D053-F1
#
_cell.length_a   1.000
_cell.length_b   1.000
_cell.length_c   1.000
_cell.angle_alpha   90.00
_cell.angle_beta   90.00
_cell.angle_gamma   90.00
#
_symmetry.space_group_name_H-M   'P 1'
#
loop_
_entity.id
_entity.type
_entity.pdbx_description
1 polymer ?
#
loop_
_entity_poly.entity_id
_entity_poly.type
_entity_poly.pdbx_seq_one_letter_code
_entity_poly.pdbx_strand_id
1 'polypeptide(L)'
;MQTYPILVSLALAGSAASQQIWDIWQTTWDRLKLFSSLSPTSPINFVTPGPIGSADILVNDAIKFQTIAGFGGSLTDSSALILNNSKSNNSQNYWTLLNHLFSPMYAANAAGLNYIRVTVGASDFSANL
;
A
#
# COMPACT_ATOMS: atom_id res chain seq x y z
N MET A 1 31.93 20.25 52.18
CA MET A 1 31.20 18.97 51.97
C MET A 1 29.78 19.31 51.56
N GLN A 2 29.20 18.48 50.68
CA GLN A 2 27.83 18.47 50.15
C GLN A 2 27.59 19.17 48.80
N THR A 3 27.91 18.39 47.77
CA THR A 3 27.40 18.46 46.40
C THR A 3 25.91 18.06 46.36
N TYR A 4 25.06 18.88 45.73
CA TYR A 4 23.66 18.56 45.47
C TYR A 4 23.53 17.61 44.27
N PRO A 5 22.72 16.53 44.33
CA PRO A 5 22.58 15.58 43.23
C PRO A 5 21.68 16.14 42.12
N ILE A 6 22.19 16.17 40.90
CA ILE A 6 21.40 16.33 39.66
C ILE A 6 20.71 14.99 39.40
N LEU A 7 19.46 14.80 39.84
CA LEU A 7 18.72 13.56 39.56
C LEU A 7 17.21 13.79 39.57
N VAL A 8 16.64 14.49 38.56
CA VAL A 8 15.26 14.22 38.12
C VAL A 8 15.09 14.66 36.66
N SER A 9 15.45 13.82 35.70
CA SER A 9 14.93 13.94 34.33
C SER A 9 15.22 12.69 33.51
N LEU A 10 14.59 11.56 33.86
CA LEU A 10 14.57 10.38 32.98
C LEU A 10 13.32 9.51 33.25
N ALA A 11 12.12 10.05 33.04
CA ALA A 11 10.88 9.28 33.15
C ALA A 11 9.91 9.53 31.98
N LEU A 12 10.46 9.86 30.82
CA LEU A 12 9.74 9.85 29.53
C LEU A 12 10.54 8.98 28.54
N ALA A 13 10.91 7.77 28.96
CA ALA A 13 11.19 6.71 28.00
C ALA A 13 9.83 6.27 27.44
N GLY A 14 9.35 6.98 26.41
CA GLY A 14 8.17 6.56 25.67
C GLY A 14 8.36 5.12 25.23
N SER A 15 7.37 4.26 25.48
CA SER A 15 7.35 2.89 24.99
C SER A 15 7.62 2.91 23.49
N ALA A 16 8.79 2.44 23.08
CA ALA A 16 9.05 2.18 21.67
C ALA A 16 8.10 1.05 21.26
N ALA A 17 6.99 1.40 20.61
CA ALA A 17 6.12 0.41 20.02
C ALA A 17 6.95 -0.34 18.98
N SER A 18 7.18 -1.64 19.21
CA SER A 18 7.69 -2.52 18.17
C SER A 18 6.73 -2.44 16.97
N GLN A 19 7.28 -2.39 15.76
CA GLN A 19 6.46 -2.50 14.57
C GLN A 19 5.70 -3.85 14.60
N GLN A 20 4.46 -3.84 14.14
CA GLN A 20 3.57 -5.00 14.09
C GLN A 20 2.88 -5.02 12.74
N ILE A 21 2.59 -6.22 12.23
CA ILE A 21 1.91 -6.39 10.95
C ILE A 21 0.43 -6.69 11.25
N TRP A 22 -0.43 -5.78 10.79
CA TRP A 22 -1.88 -5.87 10.92
C TRP A 22 -2.58 -6.18 9.59
N ASP A 23 -2.05 -5.65 8.49
CA ASP A 23 -2.69 -5.75 7.18
C ASP A 23 -1.92 -6.68 6.26
N ILE A 24 -2.63 -7.65 5.70
CA ILE A 24 -2.09 -8.63 4.76
C ILE A 24 -3.07 -8.73 3.60
N TRP A 25 -2.56 -8.47 2.39
CA TRP A 25 -3.30 -8.57 1.15
C TRP A 25 -2.81 -9.77 0.36
N GLN A 26 -3.74 -10.56 -0.17
CA GLN A 26 -3.40 -11.77 -0.95
C GLN A 26 -4.17 -11.86 -2.25
N THR A 27 -3.47 -12.38 -3.27
CA THR A 27 -4.03 -12.84 -4.53
C THR A 27 -3.46 -14.22 -4.81
N THR A 28 -4.30 -15.22 -5.04
CA THR A 28 -3.88 -16.59 -5.32
C THR A 28 -4.06 -16.93 -6.80
N TRP A 29 -3.19 -17.77 -7.34
CA TRP A 29 -3.19 -18.11 -8.77
C TRP A 29 -4.52 -18.76 -9.21
N ASP A 30 -5.13 -19.56 -8.33
CA ASP A 30 -6.40 -20.26 -8.52
C ASP A 30 -7.63 -19.33 -8.43
N ARG A 31 -7.40 -18.04 -8.19
CA ARG A 31 -8.43 -17.00 -8.03
C ARG A 31 -9.37 -17.20 -6.84
N LEU A 32 -9.05 -18.09 -5.90
CA LEU A 32 -9.82 -18.22 -4.66
C LEU A 32 -9.72 -16.98 -3.77
N LYS A 33 -8.63 -16.22 -3.92
CA LYS A 33 -8.40 -14.92 -3.29
C LYS A 33 -8.00 -13.91 -4.37
N LEU A 34 -8.74 -12.82 -4.49
CA LEU A 34 -8.53 -11.76 -5.48
C LEU A 34 -8.40 -10.42 -4.76
N PHE A 35 -7.17 -10.00 -4.47
CA PHE A 35 -6.88 -8.78 -3.72
C PHE A 35 -7.74 -8.68 -2.45
N SER A 36 -7.73 -9.74 -1.64
CA SER A 36 -8.53 -9.80 -0.41
C SER A 36 -7.66 -9.59 0.81
N SER A 37 -8.15 -8.81 1.78
CA SER A 37 -7.54 -8.72 3.10
C SER A 37 -7.68 -10.04 3.87
N LEU A 38 -6.61 -10.48 4.54
CA LEU A 38 -6.62 -11.62 5.45
C LEU A 38 -7.02 -11.24 6.89
N SER A 39 -6.86 -9.96 7.26
CA SER A 39 -7.18 -9.36 8.58
C SER A 39 -7.05 -10.34 9.76
N PRO A 40 -5.83 -10.64 10.23
CA PRO A 40 -5.63 -11.55 11.36
C PRO A 40 -6.29 -11.01 12.64
N THR A 41 -6.77 -11.90 13.50
CA THR A 41 -7.41 -11.55 14.78
C THR A 41 -6.43 -11.01 15.82
N SER A 42 -5.13 -11.19 15.60
CA SER A 42 -4.05 -10.67 16.43
C SER A 42 -2.88 -10.24 15.55
N PRO A 43 -2.11 -9.21 15.93
CA PRO A 43 -1.00 -8.72 15.12
C PRO A 43 0.12 -9.75 15.03
N ILE A 44 0.80 -9.79 13.88
CA ILE A 44 2.03 -10.56 13.75
C ILE A 44 3.19 -9.69 14.25
N ASN A 45 3.94 -10.22 15.21
CA ASN A 45 5.12 -9.56 15.76
C ASN A 45 6.38 -9.98 15.00
N PHE A 46 7.33 -9.06 14.85
CA PHE A 46 8.69 -9.43 14.46
C PHE A 46 9.34 -10.25 15.57
N VAL A 47 10.05 -11.32 15.18
CA VAL A 47 10.71 -12.26 16.09
C VAL A 47 12.16 -12.46 15.71
N THR A 48 12.95 -13.03 16.62
CA THR A 48 14.31 -13.47 16.29
C THR A 48 14.27 -14.64 15.32
N PRO A 49 15.19 -14.71 14.33
CA PRO A 49 15.33 -15.84 13.41
C PRO A 49 15.36 -17.20 14.11
N GLY A 50 14.78 -18.21 13.47
CA GLY A 50 14.66 -19.56 14.02
C GLY A 50 15.95 -20.39 13.85
N PRO A 51 15.93 -21.68 14.24
CA PRO A 51 17.04 -22.60 13.97
C PRO A 51 17.30 -22.77 12.46
N ILE A 52 18.53 -23.17 12.12
CA ILE A 52 19.01 -23.38 10.75
C ILE A 52 18.09 -24.36 10.01
N GLY A 53 17.53 -23.94 8.87
CA GLY A 53 16.58 -24.73 8.06
C GLY A 53 15.23 -24.02 7.84
N SER A 54 14.91 -23.00 8.63
CA SER A 54 13.82 -22.07 8.36
C SER A 54 14.24 -21.00 7.35
N ALA A 55 13.35 -20.67 6.41
CA ALA A 55 13.56 -19.55 5.49
C ALA A 55 13.18 -18.24 6.18
N ASP A 56 14.16 -17.56 6.78
CA ASP A 56 13.95 -16.28 7.46
C ASP A 56 14.23 -15.10 6.52
N ILE A 57 13.33 -14.12 6.49
CA ILE A 57 13.49 -12.85 5.77
C ILE A 57 13.76 -11.76 6.79
N LEU A 58 14.98 -11.20 6.77
CA LEU A 58 15.40 -10.14 7.67
C LEU A 58 15.21 -8.76 7.02
N VAL A 59 14.49 -7.87 7.70
CA VAL A 59 14.34 -6.46 7.30
C VAL A 59 15.33 -5.60 8.10
N ASN A 60 16.20 -4.85 7.42
CA ASN A 60 17.17 -3.94 8.03
C ASN A 60 16.92 -2.50 7.54
N ASP A 61 16.36 -1.65 8.40
CA ASP A 61 15.98 -0.26 8.09
C ASP A 61 17.14 0.75 8.12
N ALA A 62 18.33 0.32 8.58
CA ALA A 62 19.55 1.12 8.50
C ALA A 62 20.12 1.15 7.06
N ILE A 63 19.75 0.18 6.23
CA ILE A 63 20.16 0.10 4.82
C ILE A 63 19.04 0.70 3.96
N LYS A 64 19.33 1.80 3.26
CA LYS A 64 18.35 2.52 2.44
C LYS A 64 18.73 2.45 0.96
N PHE A 65 17.71 2.35 0.12
CA PHE A 65 17.84 2.38 -1.34
C PHE A 65 17.04 3.55 -1.92
N GLN A 66 16.57 3.44 -3.17
CA GLN A 66 15.79 4.48 -3.83
C GLN A 66 14.46 4.76 -3.12
N THR A 67 14.04 6.02 -3.16
CA THR A 67 12.66 6.39 -2.84
C THR A 67 11.73 5.96 -3.96
N ILE A 68 10.51 5.54 -3.62
CA ILE A 68 9.50 5.12 -4.59
C ILE A 68 8.58 6.30 -4.91
N ALA A 69 8.49 6.67 -6.19
CA ALA A 69 7.63 7.76 -6.64
C ALA A 69 6.14 7.37 -6.64
N GLY A 70 5.82 6.13 -7.00
CA GLY A 70 4.46 5.62 -6.97
C GLY A 70 4.23 4.43 -7.89
N PHE A 71 2.98 3.99 -7.95
CA PHE A 71 2.50 2.88 -8.77
C PHE A 71 1.18 3.25 -9.44
N GLY A 72 0.94 2.72 -10.63
CA GLY A 72 -0.35 2.84 -11.31
C GLY A 72 -0.30 2.40 -12.75
N GLY A 73 -1.02 3.11 -13.63
CA GLY A 73 -1.29 2.66 -14.99
C GLY A 73 -1.36 3.81 -16.00
N SER A 74 -1.61 3.47 -17.27
CA SER A 74 -1.72 4.45 -18.35
C SER A 74 -3.18 4.83 -18.58
N LEU A 75 -3.48 6.13 -18.62
CA LEU A 75 -4.75 6.67 -19.10
C LEU A 75 -4.59 7.06 -20.58
N THR A 76 -4.71 6.07 -21.45
CA THR A 76 -4.74 6.25 -22.92
C THR A 76 -6.13 6.68 -23.40
N ASP A 77 -6.26 7.18 -24.64
CA ASP A 77 -7.57 7.60 -25.17
C ASP A 77 -8.60 6.46 -25.15
N SER A 78 -8.19 5.21 -25.47
CA SER A 78 -9.07 4.04 -25.37
C SER A 78 -9.57 3.81 -23.94
N SER A 79 -8.70 3.90 -22.93
CA SER A 79 -9.11 3.76 -21.53
C SER A 79 -10.02 4.90 -21.08
N ALA A 80 -9.74 6.13 -21.52
CA ALA A 80 -10.58 7.30 -21.25
C ALA A 80 -11.97 7.15 -21.90
N LEU A 81 -12.03 6.64 -23.13
CA LEU A 81 -13.29 6.35 -23.83
C LEU A 81 -14.12 5.28 -23.10
N ILE A 82 -13.50 4.18 -22.66
CA ILE A 82 -14.18 3.13 -21.87
C ILE A 82 -14.72 3.71 -20.56
N LEU A 83 -13.92 4.49 -19.85
CA LEU A 83 -14.33 5.15 -18.60
C LEU A 83 -15.48 6.14 -18.84
N ASN A 84 -15.44 6.93 -19.91
CA ASN A 84 -16.48 7.88 -20.28
C ASN A 84 -17.80 7.18 -20.63
N ASN A 85 -17.73 6.09 -21.42
CA ASN A 85 -18.89 5.28 -21.76
C ASN A 85 -19.47 4.59 -20.52
N SER A 86 -18.61 4.08 -19.63
CA SER A 86 -19.04 3.51 -18.35
C SER A 86 -19.78 4.54 -17.49
N LYS A 87 -19.28 5.78 -17.41
CA LYS A 87 -19.95 6.85 -16.67
C LYS A 87 -21.34 7.18 -17.23
N SER A 88 -21.47 7.20 -18.56
CA SER A 88 -22.73 7.49 -19.24
C SER A 88 -23.75 6.36 -19.09
N ASN A 89 -23.30 5.11 -19.19
CA ASN A 89 -24.17 3.93 -19.10
C ASN A 89 -24.52 3.56 -17.65
N ASN A 90 -23.57 3.68 -16.73
CA ASN A 90 -23.73 3.38 -15.31
C ASN A 90 -22.72 4.17 -14.46
N SER A 91 -23.11 5.40 -14.11
CA SER A 91 -22.30 6.31 -13.29
C SER A 91 -21.90 5.71 -11.94
N GLN A 92 -22.75 4.89 -11.32
CA GLN A 92 -22.44 4.27 -10.03
C GLN A 92 -21.25 3.30 -10.13
N ASN A 93 -21.22 2.47 -11.17
CA ASN A 93 -20.12 1.54 -11.40
C ASN A 93 -18.82 2.28 -11.72
N TYR A 94 -18.88 3.36 -12.49
CA TYR A 94 -17.73 4.22 -12.76
C TYR A 94 -17.10 4.76 -11.47
N TRP A 95 -17.91 5.32 -10.56
CA TRP A 95 -17.40 5.84 -9.30
C TRP A 95 -16.91 4.75 -8.35
N THR A 96 -17.58 3.59 -8.34
CA THR A 96 -17.12 2.41 -7.57
C THR A 96 -15.75 1.95 -8.05
N LEU A 97 -15.54 1.88 -9.36
CA LEU A 97 -14.26 1.53 -9.96
C LEU A 97 -13.17 2.55 -9.60
N LEU A 98 -13.44 3.85 -9.77
CA LEU A 98 -12.45 4.87 -9.43
C LEU A 98 -12.08 4.87 -7.95
N ASN A 99 -13.05 4.66 -7.06
CA ASN A 99 -12.76 4.52 -5.64
C ASN A 99 -11.89 3.28 -5.36
N HIS A 100 -12.19 2.15 -5.97
CA HIS A 100 -11.39 0.93 -5.81
C HIS A 100 -9.96 1.08 -6.36
N LEU A 101 -9.75 1.84 -7.45
CA LEU A 101 -8.43 2.06 -8.02
C LEU A 101 -7.60 3.10 -7.25
N PHE A 102 -8.19 4.24 -6.89
CA PHE A 102 -7.45 5.44 -6.50
C PHE A 102 -7.68 5.90 -5.07
N SER A 103 -8.60 5.30 -4.31
CA SER A 103 -8.84 5.75 -2.92
C SER A 103 -7.59 5.51 -2.07
N PRO A 104 -7.02 6.58 -1.45
CA PRO A 104 -5.88 6.44 -0.54
C PRO A 104 -6.32 6.11 0.89
N MET A 105 -7.63 5.95 1.11
CA MET A 105 -8.17 5.80 2.46
C MET A 105 -7.84 4.41 3.01
N TYR A 106 -7.34 4.40 4.25
CA TYR A 106 -7.07 3.16 4.98
C TYR A 106 -8.36 2.33 5.10
N ALA A 107 -8.22 1.00 4.96
CA ALA A 107 -9.34 0.04 4.99
C ALA A 107 -10.45 0.30 3.94
N ALA A 108 -10.22 1.11 2.91
CA ALA A 108 -11.20 1.35 1.83
C ALA A 108 -11.38 0.16 0.88
N ASN A 109 -10.65 -0.94 1.08
CA ASN A 109 -10.58 -2.06 0.15
C ASN A 109 -10.26 -1.60 -1.28
N ALA A 110 -9.21 -0.80 -1.42
CA ALA A 110 -8.79 -0.14 -2.65
C ALA A 110 -7.29 -0.33 -2.89
N ALA A 111 -6.87 -0.23 -4.15
CA ALA A 111 -5.48 -0.40 -4.56
C ALA A 111 -4.59 0.81 -4.26
N GLY A 112 -5.18 2.00 -4.05
CA GLY A 112 -4.45 3.22 -3.70
C GLY A 112 -3.42 3.65 -4.75
N LEU A 113 -3.73 3.45 -6.04
CA LEU A 113 -2.84 3.87 -7.12
C LEU A 113 -2.63 5.39 -7.06
N ASN A 114 -1.38 5.82 -7.22
CA ASN A 114 -0.98 7.22 -7.04
C ASN A 114 -0.15 7.77 -8.21
N TYR A 115 -0.01 6.99 -9.29
CA TYR A 115 0.73 7.39 -10.49
C TYR A 115 -0.07 7.10 -11.76
N ILE A 116 -0.22 8.09 -12.64
CA ILE A 116 -0.88 7.93 -13.94
C ILE A 116 0.07 8.33 -15.06
N ARG A 117 0.24 7.46 -16.05
CA ARG A 117 0.93 7.79 -17.31
C ARG A 117 -0.09 8.31 -18.32
N VAL A 118 0.17 9.47 -18.90
CA VAL A 118 -0.66 10.06 -19.95
C VAL A 118 0.19 10.21 -21.21
N THR A 119 -0.42 9.97 -22.37
CA THR A 119 0.25 10.13 -23.67
C THR A 119 0.26 11.59 -24.09
N VAL A 120 1.33 12.01 -24.78
CA VAL A 120 1.39 13.33 -25.42
C VAL A 120 1.16 13.11 -26.91
N GLY A 121 -0.01 13.52 -27.39
CA GLY A 121 -0.51 13.11 -28.71
C GLY A 121 -1.04 11.68 -28.71
N ALA A 122 -1.21 11.13 -29.90
CA ALA A 122 -1.77 9.80 -30.07
C ALA A 122 -0.78 8.69 -29.68
N SER A 123 -1.31 7.55 -29.24
CA SER A 123 -0.59 6.28 -29.16
C SER A 123 -1.30 5.22 -30.01
N ASP A 124 -0.72 4.03 -30.08
CA ASP A 124 -1.37 2.81 -30.58
C ASP A 124 -2.72 2.48 -29.90
N PHE A 125 -2.98 3.02 -28.70
CA PHE A 125 -4.25 2.94 -27.97
C PHE A 125 -5.11 4.22 -28.13
N SER A 126 -4.86 5.03 -29.15
CA SER A 126 -5.74 6.14 -29.50
C SER A 126 -6.99 5.65 -30.21
N ALA A 127 -8.15 6.09 -29.75
CA ALA A 127 -9.40 5.80 -30.42
C ALA A 127 -9.44 6.60 -31.74
N ASN A 128 -9.69 5.92 -32.86
CA ASN A 128 -10.08 6.60 -34.10
C ASN A 128 -11.53 7.05 -33.96
N LEU A 129 -11.74 8.19 -33.31
CA LEU A 129 -13.02 8.88 -33.20
C LEU A 129 -13.16 9.93 -34.30
#